data_AF-A0A1Z3N640-F1
#
_entry.id   AF-A0A1Z3N640-F1
#
_cell.length_a   1.000
_cell.length_b   1.000
_cell.length_c   1.000
_cell.angle_alpha   90.00
_cell.angle_beta   90.00
_cell.angle_gamma   90.00
#
_symmetry.space_group_name_H-M   'P 1'
#
loop_
_entity.id
_entity.type
_entity.pdbx_description
1 polymer ?
#
loop_
_entity_poly.entity_id
_entity_poly.type
_entity_poly.pdbx_seq_one_letter_code
_entity_poly.pdbx_strand_id
1 'polypeptide(L)'
;MAKRTSTKKPMTEAQKQVHDFVKDLQVLAQQPLSKKHSKLLLEDYPFDGALLNSSSVYRKSRELYLSLGGTFTARVCSTMRSLSAQDLFKDNIEFTPTAAELGWFRDFHHEVADPLNEIHSLMRFNEISLFHEQNHRVIWRLLPPAPTEQRDISRYLNFAESLVVTLDLALGDQLGKKLSPVYERIKVIYRSGGEHTWMQKSKAEYRQYLLAMFVSTYYLLEMINPEDILKAVDYVLPGQKKMNKEAVHRGLELSELFTRVTNPLWQDRYWQTAAAKLAKMHVDSEEEDLYLPEDPLDLQDSEFFFVHRVFDYYGL
;
A
#
# COMPACT_ATOMS: atom_id res chain seq x y z
N MET A 1 36.48 -2.75 48.88
CA MET A 1 35.24 -3.11 48.16
C MET A 1 35.44 -2.86 46.67
N ALA A 2 35.69 -3.92 45.88
CA ALA A 2 35.81 -3.78 44.43
C ALA A 2 34.41 -3.59 43.82
N LYS A 3 34.19 -2.48 43.12
CA LYS A 3 33.00 -2.27 42.29
C LYS A 3 32.98 -3.35 41.21
N ARG A 4 32.11 -4.36 41.36
CA ARG A 4 31.74 -5.26 40.25
C ARG A 4 31.05 -4.41 39.19
N THR A 5 31.81 -3.96 38.20
CA THR A 5 31.27 -3.47 36.95
C THR A 5 30.63 -4.66 36.25
N SER A 6 29.29 -4.74 36.32
CA SER A 6 28.49 -5.65 35.52
C SER A 6 28.69 -5.30 34.04
N THR A 7 29.62 -5.99 33.38
CA THR A 7 29.71 -6.02 31.92
C THR A 7 28.44 -6.70 31.40
N LYS A 8 27.46 -5.90 30.96
CA LYS A 8 26.29 -6.42 30.25
C LYS A 8 26.81 -7.22 29.05
N LYS A 9 26.51 -8.52 29.01
CA LYS A 9 26.78 -9.33 27.82
C LYS A 9 26.09 -8.65 26.61
N PRO A 10 26.78 -8.54 25.47
CA PRO A 10 26.15 -8.02 24.26
C PRO A 10 24.94 -8.89 23.91
N MET A 11 23.85 -8.25 23.50
CA MET A 11 22.68 -8.96 22.98
C MET A 11 23.04 -9.68 21.68
N THR A 12 22.48 -10.86 21.50
CA THR A 12 22.50 -11.55 20.20
C THR A 12 21.63 -10.80 19.19
N GLU A 13 21.85 -11.05 17.90
CA GLU A 13 21.04 -10.43 16.84
C GLU A 13 19.55 -10.79 16.95
N ALA A 14 19.24 -12.04 17.28
CA ALA A 14 17.86 -12.48 17.54
C ALA A 14 17.21 -11.70 18.70
N GLN A 15 17.93 -11.51 19.81
CA GLN A 15 17.45 -10.72 20.94
C GLN A 15 17.23 -9.25 20.57
N LYS A 16 18.09 -8.71 19.69
CA LYS A 16 17.94 -7.33 19.19
C LYS A 16 16.69 -7.18 18.34
N GLN A 17 16.43 -8.12 17.42
CA GLN A 17 15.23 -8.09 16.58
C GLN A 17 13.94 -8.18 17.42
N VAL A 18 13.90 -9.06 18.42
CA VAL A 18 12.76 -9.16 19.35
C VAL A 18 12.58 -7.85 20.12
N HIS A 19 13.67 -7.29 20.65
CA HIS A 19 13.62 -6.01 21.37
C HIS A 19 13.13 -4.86 20.48
N ASP A 20 13.63 -4.76 19.25
CA ASP A 20 13.24 -3.71 18.31
C ASP A 20 11.77 -3.86 17.90
N PHE A 21 11.29 -5.09 17.70
CA PHE A 21 9.87 -5.36 17.44
C PHE A 21 8.97 -4.97 18.62
N VAL A 22 9.34 -5.32 19.85
CA VAL A 22 8.59 -4.92 21.06
C VAL A 22 8.57 -3.41 21.21
N LYS A 23 9.68 -2.73 20.94
CA LYS A 23 9.77 -1.27 20.96
C LYS A 23 8.85 -0.65 19.90
N ASP A 24 8.76 -1.24 18.71
CA ASP A 24 7.85 -0.82 17.66
C ASP A 24 6.39 -0.93 18.11
N LEU A 25 5.99 -2.07 18.70
CA LEU A 25 4.65 -2.25 19.26
C LEU A 25 4.33 -1.23 20.36
N GLN A 26 5.30 -0.88 21.20
CA GLN A 26 5.13 0.16 22.22
C GLN A 26 4.91 1.55 21.60
N VAL A 27 5.67 1.91 20.56
CA VAL A 27 5.51 3.17 19.84
C VAL A 27 4.10 3.28 19.23
N LEU A 28 3.59 2.20 18.65
CA LEU A 28 2.28 2.20 18.03
C LEU A 28 1.14 2.18 19.05
N ALA A 29 1.27 1.42 20.14
CA ALA A 29 0.28 1.35 21.21
C ALA A 29 0.07 2.68 21.96
N GLN A 30 1.06 3.58 21.91
CA GLN A 30 1.00 4.92 22.53
C GLN A 30 0.32 5.97 21.64
N GLN A 31 -0.08 5.64 20.42
CA GLN A 31 -0.70 6.60 19.52
C GLN A 31 -2.09 7.03 20.03
N PRO A 32 -2.45 8.31 19.85
CA PRO A 32 -3.76 8.79 20.24
C PRO A 32 -4.86 8.12 19.40
N LEU A 33 -5.95 7.75 20.07
CA LEU A 33 -7.17 7.25 19.44
C LEU A 33 -8.25 8.32 19.49
N SER A 34 -9.08 8.39 18.46
CA SER A 34 -10.21 9.32 18.39
C SER A 34 -11.54 8.59 18.36
N LYS A 35 -12.42 8.91 19.30
CA LYS A 35 -13.80 8.38 19.33
C LYS A 35 -14.62 8.79 18.11
N LYS A 36 -14.20 9.85 17.40
CA LYS A 36 -14.88 10.37 16.19
C LYS A 36 -14.98 9.31 15.09
N HIS A 37 -14.02 8.37 15.03
CA HIS A 37 -13.92 7.39 13.96
C HIS A 37 -14.32 5.96 14.40
N SER A 38 -14.95 5.83 15.58
CA SER A 38 -15.38 4.54 16.14
C SER A 38 -16.26 3.71 15.21
N LYS A 39 -17.12 4.34 14.40
CA LYS A 39 -17.97 3.65 13.42
C LYS A 39 -17.19 3.00 12.27
N LEU A 40 -15.97 3.45 12.02
CA LEU A 40 -15.10 2.94 10.96
C LEU A 40 -14.12 1.89 11.49
N LEU A 41 -14.00 1.74 12.82
CA LEU A 41 -12.97 0.96 13.48
C LEU A 41 -13.16 -0.54 13.25
N LEU A 42 -12.07 -1.23 12.92
CA LEU A 42 -11.93 -2.68 13.00
C LEU A 42 -11.08 -3.03 14.22
N GLU A 43 -11.73 -3.41 15.31
CA GLU A 43 -11.07 -3.62 16.61
C GLU A 43 -9.98 -4.70 16.54
N ASP A 44 -10.21 -5.74 15.75
CA ASP A 44 -9.31 -6.87 15.64
C ASP A 44 -8.15 -6.67 14.64
N TYR A 45 -8.21 -5.61 13.81
CA TYR A 45 -7.12 -5.28 12.90
C TYR A 45 -6.04 -4.44 13.62
N PRO A 46 -4.76 -4.82 13.54
CA PRO A 46 -3.70 -4.20 14.32
C PRO A 46 -3.60 -2.69 14.09
N PHE A 47 -3.75 -1.93 15.18
CA PHE A 47 -3.59 -0.47 15.22
C PHE A 47 -4.55 0.32 14.29
N ASP A 48 -5.68 -0.27 13.87
CA ASP A 48 -6.64 0.38 12.95
C ASP A 48 -7.12 1.75 13.45
N GLY A 49 -7.47 1.84 14.75
CA GLY A 49 -7.92 3.09 15.34
C GLY A 49 -6.85 4.20 15.35
N ALA A 50 -5.58 3.81 15.45
CA ALA A 50 -4.47 4.75 15.43
C ALA A 50 -4.20 5.26 13.99
N LEU A 51 -4.31 4.37 12.98
CA LEU A 51 -4.27 4.74 11.57
C LEU A 51 -5.43 5.66 11.19
N LEU A 52 -6.66 5.29 11.58
CA LEU A 52 -7.85 6.13 11.39
C LEU A 52 -7.68 7.50 12.02
N ASN A 53 -7.00 7.62 13.16
CA ASN A 53 -6.75 8.95 13.74
C ASN A 53 -5.65 9.73 13.00
N SER A 54 -4.58 9.04 12.60
CA SER A 54 -3.34 9.68 12.11
C SER A 54 -3.37 10.04 10.63
N SER A 55 -4.14 9.33 9.80
CA SER A 55 -4.14 9.51 8.34
C SER A 55 -5.53 9.85 7.80
N SER A 56 -5.65 10.97 7.10
CA SER A 56 -6.88 11.31 6.37
C SER A 56 -7.09 10.43 5.14
N VAL A 57 -6.00 10.02 4.48
CA VAL A 57 -6.05 9.13 3.30
C VAL A 57 -6.56 7.75 3.70
N TYR A 58 -6.06 7.17 4.81
CA TYR A 58 -6.56 5.91 5.36
C TYR A 58 -8.06 5.99 5.69
N ARG A 59 -8.47 7.04 6.40
CA ARG A 59 -9.89 7.29 6.69
C ARG A 59 -10.72 7.36 5.42
N LYS A 60 -10.26 8.13 4.44
CA LYS A 60 -11.02 8.36 3.21
C LYS A 60 -11.15 7.07 2.38
N SER A 61 -10.10 6.26 2.32
CA SER A 61 -10.16 4.90 1.76
C SER A 61 -11.21 4.03 2.45
N ARG A 62 -11.23 4.01 3.79
CA ARG A 62 -12.23 3.28 4.58
C ARG A 62 -13.66 3.75 4.33
N GLU A 63 -13.86 5.07 4.30
CA GLU A 63 -15.17 5.67 4.01
C GLU A 63 -15.65 5.33 2.60
N LEU A 64 -14.79 5.49 1.59
CA LEU A 64 -15.11 5.16 0.20
C LEU A 64 -15.43 3.67 0.05
N TYR A 65 -14.56 2.79 0.56
CA TYR A 65 -14.75 1.35 0.49
C TYR A 65 -16.09 0.92 1.09
N LEU A 66 -16.41 1.40 2.29
CA LEU A 66 -17.69 1.09 2.94
C LEU A 66 -18.89 1.69 2.18
N SER A 67 -18.76 2.90 1.63
CA SER A 67 -19.85 3.51 0.83
C SER A 67 -20.16 2.74 -0.46
N LEU A 68 -19.18 2.00 -0.98
CA LEU A 68 -19.32 1.16 -2.16
C LEU A 68 -19.84 -0.26 -1.82
N GLY A 69 -20.29 -0.48 -0.58
CA GLY A 69 -20.81 -1.76 -0.11
C GLY A 69 -19.71 -2.72 0.37
N GLY A 70 -18.48 -2.25 0.52
CA GLY A 70 -17.38 -3.04 1.05
C GLY A 70 -17.65 -3.55 2.47
N THR A 71 -17.19 -4.76 2.76
CA THR A 71 -17.37 -5.42 4.06
C THR A 71 -16.09 -6.09 4.53
N PHE A 72 -15.96 -6.31 5.84
CA PHE A 72 -14.78 -6.96 6.41
C PHE A 72 -15.20 -8.23 7.14
N THR A 73 -14.39 -9.28 6.99
CA THR A 73 -14.54 -10.53 7.74
C THR A 73 -13.25 -10.84 8.48
N ALA A 74 -13.33 -10.91 9.81
CA ALA A 74 -12.23 -11.40 10.63
C ALA A 74 -12.06 -12.91 10.43
N ARG A 75 -11.03 -13.31 9.70
CA ARG A 75 -10.72 -14.71 9.40
C ARG A 75 -9.23 -14.85 9.10
N VAL A 76 -8.62 -15.89 9.67
CA VAL A 76 -7.22 -16.22 9.37
C VAL A 76 -7.04 -16.41 7.87
N CYS A 77 -6.24 -15.53 7.27
CA CYS A 77 -5.88 -15.55 5.86
C CYS A 77 -4.38 -15.29 5.75
N SER A 78 -3.63 -16.26 5.20
CA SER A 78 -2.20 -16.07 4.95
C SER A 78 -1.98 -15.16 3.75
N THR A 79 -0.84 -14.46 3.70
CA THR A 79 -0.46 -13.66 2.53
C THR A 79 -0.58 -14.47 1.23
N MET A 80 -0.13 -15.72 1.24
CA MET A 80 -0.17 -16.59 0.06
C MET A 80 -1.59 -16.85 -0.42
N ARG A 81 -2.55 -17.01 0.49
CA ARG A 81 -3.97 -17.15 0.12
C ARG A 81 -4.50 -15.84 -0.46
N SER A 82 -4.16 -14.70 0.15
CA SER A 82 -4.57 -13.38 -0.35
C SER A 82 -4.02 -13.09 -1.76
N LEU A 83 -2.73 -13.40 -2.01
CA LEU A 83 -2.09 -13.21 -3.33
C LEU A 83 -2.57 -14.19 -4.41
N SER A 84 -2.95 -15.41 -4.02
CA SER A 84 -3.32 -16.47 -4.97
C SER A 84 -4.81 -16.52 -5.30
N ALA A 85 -5.66 -15.92 -4.46
CA ALA A 85 -7.09 -15.94 -4.64
C ALA A 85 -7.55 -14.88 -5.67
N GLN A 86 -8.54 -15.25 -6.49
CA GLN A 86 -9.27 -14.37 -7.41
C GLN A 86 -10.14 -13.31 -6.68
N ASP A 87 -9.88 -13.09 -5.40
CA ASP A 87 -10.72 -12.35 -4.47
C ASP A 87 -10.48 -10.84 -4.53
N LEU A 88 -9.56 -10.37 -5.39
CA LEU A 88 -9.25 -8.95 -5.67
C LEU A 88 -10.48 -8.12 -6.06
N PHE A 89 -11.50 -8.76 -6.63
CA PHE A 89 -12.75 -8.12 -7.05
C PHE A 89 -13.92 -8.39 -6.10
N LYS A 90 -13.71 -9.13 -5.01
CA LYS A 90 -14.75 -9.33 -4.00
C LYS A 90 -14.85 -8.09 -3.11
N ASP A 91 -16.08 -7.74 -2.78
CA ASP A 91 -16.39 -6.62 -1.90
C ASP A 91 -16.13 -6.93 -0.44
N ASN A 92 -15.94 -8.19 -0.08
CA ASN A 92 -15.53 -8.57 1.27
C ASN A 92 -14.01 -8.76 1.33
N ILE A 93 -13.34 -8.05 2.23
CA ILE A 93 -11.94 -8.28 2.57
C ILE A 93 -11.85 -9.16 3.82
N GLU A 94 -11.25 -10.34 3.67
CA GLU A 94 -10.85 -11.18 4.81
C GLU A 94 -9.54 -10.66 5.40
N PHE A 95 -9.45 -10.52 6.72
CA PHE A 95 -8.23 -10.12 7.41
C PHE A 95 -7.98 -11.00 8.65
N THR A 96 -6.71 -11.21 8.98
CA THR A 96 -6.34 -11.97 10.17
C THR A 96 -6.44 -11.08 11.42
N PRO A 97 -7.24 -11.45 12.43
CA PRO A 97 -7.45 -10.64 13.63
C PRO A 97 -6.25 -10.71 14.61
N THR A 98 -5.13 -10.07 14.28
CA THR A 98 -3.89 -10.19 15.08
C THR A 98 -3.71 -9.09 16.13
N ALA A 99 -4.63 -8.15 16.28
CA ALA A 99 -4.43 -6.99 17.18
C ALA A 99 -4.18 -7.40 18.64
N ALA A 100 -5.02 -8.30 19.18
CA ALA A 100 -4.89 -8.79 20.55
C ALA A 100 -3.58 -9.57 20.76
N GLU A 101 -3.19 -10.38 19.77
CA GLU A 101 -1.98 -11.21 19.84
C GLU A 101 -0.70 -10.37 19.83
N LEU A 102 -0.65 -9.31 19.01
CA LEU A 102 0.46 -8.34 19.06
C LEU A 102 0.51 -7.61 20.41
N GLY A 103 -0.65 -7.27 20.97
CA GLY A 103 -0.76 -6.69 22.31
C GLY A 103 -0.21 -7.62 23.39
N TRP A 104 -0.58 -8.89 23.35
CA TRP A 104 -0.08 -9.91 24.27
C TRP A 104 1.44 -10.11 24.10
N PHE A 105 1.92 -10.30 22.86
CA PHE A 105 3.34 -10.51 22.59
C PHE A 105 4.21 -9.36 23.13
N ARG A 106 3.77 -8.11 22.97
CA ARG A 106 4.47 -6.94 23.53
C ARG A 106 4.78 -7.12 25.03
N ASP A 107 3.80 -7.59 25.79
CA ASP A 107 3.86 -7.68 27.25
C ASP A 107 4.53 -8.99 27.72
N PHE A 108 4.38 -10.08 26.96
CA PHE A 108 4.74 -11.44 27.37
C PHE A 108 5.79 -12.14 26.49
N HIS A 109 6.46 -11.43 25.56
CA HIS A 109 7.51 -12.02 24.69
C HIS A 109 8.64 -12.76 25.43
N HIS A 110 8.89 -12.43 26.70
CA HIS A 110 9.91 -13.06 27.53
C HIS A 110 9.48 -14.43 28.09
N GLU A 111 8.19 -14.75 28.03
CA GLU A 111 7.61 -16.04 28.40
C GLU A 111 7.51 -17.01 27.21
N VAL A 112 7.74 -16.52 25.98
CA VAL A 112 7.72 -17.31 24.76
C VAL A 112 9.03 -18.10 24.60
N ALA A 113 8.94 -19.38 24.28
CA ALA A 113 10.11 -20.25 24.12
C ALA A 113 11.03 -19.81 22.97
N ASP A 114 10.44 -19.39 21.84
CA ASP A 114 11.15 -18.81 20.68
C ASP A 114 10.42 -17.54 20.18
N PRO A 115 10.71 -16.38 20.78
CA PRO A 115 10.02 -15.14 20.45
C PRO A 115 10.29 -14.66 19.02
N LEU A 116 11.44 -15.00 18.43
CA LEU A 116 11.75 -14.57 17.07
C LEU A 116 10.90 -15.35 16.05
N ASN A 117 10.79 -16.67 16.23
CA ASN A 117 9.93 -17.48 15.37
C ASN A 117 8.44 -17.11 15.52
N GLU A 118 8.01 -16.72 16.72
CA GLU A 118 6.65 -16.23 16.94
C GLU A 118 6.38 -14.94 16.16
N ILE A 119 7.30 -13.96 16.20
CA ILE A 119 7.20 -12.74 15.37
C ILE A 119 7.05 -13.09 13.89
N HIS A 120 7.91 -13.96 13.36
CA HIS A 120 7.82 -14.37 11.96
C HIS A 120 6.47 -15.03 11.63
N SER A 121 5.91 -15.80 12.57
CA SER A 121 4.61 -16.45 12.40
C SER A 121 3.48 -15.43 12.34
N LEU A 122 3.47 -14.44 13.24
CA LEU A 122 2.48 -13.37 13.26
C LEU A 122 2.53 -12.50 12.00
N MET A 123 3.73 -12.19 11.51
CA MET A 123 3.90 -11.30 10.36
C MET A 123 3.46 -11.93 9.03
N ARG A 124 3.49 -13.26 8.89
CA ARG A 124 3.05 -13.99 7.67
C ARG A 124 1.57 -13.83 7.32
N PHE A 125 0.77 -13.27 8.23
CA PHE A 125 -0.67 -13.09 8.04
C PHE A 125 -1.06 -11.64 7.71
N ASN A 126 -0.08 -10.72 7.74
CA ASN A 126 -0.32 -9.29 7.57
C ASN A 126 0.51 -8.69 6.42
N GLU A 127 1.25 -9.46 5.62
CA GLU A 127 2.18 -8.87 4.65
C GLU A 127 1.49 -8.01 3.57
N ILE A 128 0.21 -8.26 3.28
CA ILE A 128 -0.63 -7.33 2.52
C ILE A 128 -1.43 -6.48 3.50
N SER A 129 -1.20 -5.18 3.45
CA SER A 129 -1.94 -4.25 4.28
C SER A 129 -3.40 -4.14 3.86
N LEU A 130 -4.28 -3.97 4.84
CA LEU A 130 -5.70 -3.75 4.60
C LEU A 130 -5.97 -2.53 3.71
N PHE A 131 -5.19 -1.45 3.89
CA PHE A 131 -5.32 -0.23 3.11
C PHE A 131 -5.10 -0.46 1.60
N HIS A 132 -4.08 -1.26 1.25
CA HIS A 132 -3.79 -1.64 -0.12
C HIS A 132 -4.98 -2.38 -0.76
N GLU A 133 -5.51 -3.40 -0.08
CA GLU A 133 -6.67 -4.16 -0.54
C GLU A 133 -7.94 -3.29 -0.69
N GLN A 134 -8.17 -2.39 0.27
CA GLN A 134 -9.29 -1.44 0.21
C GLN A 134 -9.18 -0.55 -1.04
N ASN A 135 -7.99 -0.03 -1.31
CA ASN A 135 -7.76 0.87 -2.43
C ASN A 135 -7.98 0.19 -3.78
N HIS A 136 -7.64 -1.10 -3.93
CA HIS A 136 -8.04 -1.85 -5.12
C HIS A 136 -9.56 -1.80 -5.35
N ARG A 137 -10.38 -2.12 -4.33
CA ARG A 137 -11.85 -2.19 -4.48
C ARG A 137 -12.47 -0.82 -4.74
N VAL A 138 -11.85 0.24 -4.23
CA VAL A 138 -12.24 1.62 -4.51
C VAL A 138 -11.85 2.00 -5.94
N ILE A 139 -10.59 1.79 -6.32
CA ILE A 139 -10.06 2.19 -7.64
C ILE A 139 -10.78 1.48 -8.77
N TRP A 140 -11.11 0.18 -8.63
CA TRP A 140 -11.91 -0.54 -9.63
C TRP A 140 -13.21 0.18 -9.97
N ARG A 141 -13.82 0.88 -9.01
CA ARG A 141 -15.09 1.59 -9.19
C ARG A 141 -14.92 3.06 -9.56
N LEU A 142 -13.74 3.62 -9.36
CA LEU A 142 -13.43 5.00 -9.70
C LEU A 142 -12.83 5.13 -11.10
N LEU A 143 -12.27 4.07 -11.67
CA LEU A 143 -11.79 4.07 -13.04
C LEU A 143 -12.93 3.79 -14.03
N PRO A 144 -12.82 4.29 -15.28
CA PRO A 144 -13.75 3.92 -16.34
C PRO A 144 -13.73 2.40 -16.61
N PRO A 145 -14.68 1.90 -17.40
CA PRO A 145 -14.72 0.51 -17.82
C PRO A 145 -13.38 0.01 -18.35
N ALA A 146 -13.04 -1.22 -17.99
CA ALA A 146 -11.80 -1.84 -18.44
C ALA A 146 -11.96 -2.43 -19.86
N PRO A 147 -10.94 -2.31 -20.71
CA PRO A 147 -10.94 -2.94 -22.03
C PRO A 147 -10.93 -4.48 -21.91
N THR A 148 -11.30 -5.18 -22.97
CA THR A 148 -11.50 -6.64 -22.93
C THR A 148 -10.37 -7.46 -23.55
N GLU A 149 -9.47 -6.83 -24.31
CA GLU A 149 -8.33 -7.49 -24.92
C GLU A 149 -7.19 -7.69 -23.92
N GLN A 150 -6.47 -8.82 -24.02
CA GLN A 150 -5.46 -9.23 -23.02
C GLN A 150 -4.38 -8.17 -22.78
N ARG A 151 -3.85 -7.54 -23.84
CA ARG A 151 -2.80 -6.52 -23.70
C ARG A 151 -3.34 -5.27 -23.02
N ASP A 152 -4.52 -4.82 -23.44
CA ASP A 152 -5.12 -3.59 -22.92
C ASP A 152 -5.56 -3.74 -21.47
N ILE A 153 -6.16 -4.89 -21.10
CA ILE A 153 -6.51 -5.15 -19.70
C ILE A 153 -5.27 -5.23 -18.82
N SER A 154 -4.15 -5.79 -19.30
CA SER A 154 -2.89 -5.80 -18.56
C SER A 154 -2.38 -4.39 -18.27
N ARG A 155 -2.39 -3.49 -19.26
CA ARG A 155 -2.04 -2.07 -19.06
C ARG A 155 -2.99 -1.40 -18.07
N TYR A 156 -4.30 -1.64 -18.20
CA TYR A 156 -5.31 -1.12 -17.27
C TYR A 156 -5.05 -1.57 -15.82
N LEU A 157 -4.71 -2.85 -15.62
CA LEU A 157 -4.37 -3.39 -14.31
C LEU A 157 -3.08 -2.77 -13.76
N ASN A 158 -2.05 -2.57 -14.58
CA ASN A 158 -0.83 -1.87 -14.19
C ASN A 158 -1.08 -0.41 -13.81
N PHE A 159 -1.98 0.28 -14.53
CA PHE A 159 -2.41 1.63 -14.23
C PHE A 159 -3.09 1.69 -12.87
N ALA A 160 -4.04 0.79 -12.61
CA ALA A 160 -4.73 0.73 -11.33
C ALA A 160 -3.79 0.36 -10.17
N GLU A 161 -2.88 -0.61 -10.35
CA GLU A 161 -1.86 -0.96 -9.36
C GLU A 161 -0.97 0.25 -9.03
N SER A 162 -0.58 1.01 -10.05
CA SER A 162 0.23 2.22 -9.87
C SER A 162 -0.49 3.28 -9.03
N LEU A 163 -1.82 3.40 -9.17
CA LEU A 163 -2.63 4.25 -8.29
C LEU A 163 -2.64 3.72 -6.85
N VAL A 164 -2.85 2.42 -6.65
CA VAL A 164 -2.85 1.79 -5.32
C VAL A 164 -1.51 2.02 -4.62
N VAL A 165 -0.39 1.74 -5.29
CA VAL A 165 0.97 1.93 -4.75
C VAL A 165 1.24 3.40 -4.45
N THR A 166 0.73 4.32 -5.26
CA THR A 166 0.85 5.77 -5.01
C THR A 166 0.09 6.18 -3.75
N LEU A 167 -1.10 5.62 -3.52
CA LEU A 167 -1.86 5.84 -2.30
C LEU A 167 -1.17 5.23 -1.06
N ASP A 168 -0.54 4.07 -1.19
CA ASP A 168 0.25 3.45 -0.11
C ASP A 168 1.38 4.37 0.33
N LEU A 169 2.08 4.99 -0.62
CA LEU A 169 3.09 6.00 -0.31
C LEU A 169 2.47 7.23 0.36
N ALA A 170 1.32 7.71 -0.13
CA ALA A 170 0.65 8.86 0.46
C ALA A 170 0.24 8.60 1.92
N LEU A 171 -0.23 7.38 2.24
CA LEU A 171 -0.41 6.95 3.63
C LEU A 171 0.91 7.01 4.40
N GLY A 172 1.97 6.44 3.83
CA GLY A 172 3.30 6.46 4.44
C GLY A 172 3.81 7.87 4.74
N ASP A 173 3.58 8.83 3.85
CA ASP A 173 3.93 10.24 4.03
C ASP A 173 3.13 10.88 5.15
N GLN A 174 1.82 10.61 5.25
CA GLN A 174 0.97 11.14 6.32
C GLN A 174 1.37 10.66 7.72
N LEU A 175 1.86 9.42 7.82
CA LEU A 175 2.41 8.88 9.07
C LEU A 175 3.79 9.47 9.40
N GLY A 176 4.51 9.91 8.37
CA GLY A 176 5.81 10.55 8.44
C GLY A 176 6.94 9.62 8.87
N LYS A 177 8.19 10.14 8.80
CA LYS A 177 9.44 9.39 9.02
C LYS A 177 9.57 8.64 10.35
N LYS A 178 8.76 8.98 11.36
CA LYS A 178 8.81 8.35 12.68
C LYS A 178 7.93 7.11 12.75
N LEU A 179 6.69 7.20 12.27
CA LEU A 179 5.69 6.14 12.42
C LEU A 179 5.66 5.22 11.20
N SER A 180 5.86 5.78 10.01
CA SER A 180 5.76 5.05 8.76
C SER A 180 6.68 3.81 8.69
N PRO A 181 7.99 3.91 9.03
CA PRO A 181 8.86 2.73 9.04
C PRO A 181 8.48 1.70 10.12
N VAL A 182 7.86 2.13 11.22
CA VAL A 182 7.41 1.25 12.31
C VAL A 182 6.21 0.43 11.83
N TYR A 183 5.22 1.08 11.23
CA TYR A 183 4.04 0.43 10.64
C TYR A 183 4.41 -0.55 9.52
N GLU A 184 5.39 -0.21 8.67
CA GLU A 184 5.87 -1.10 7.61
C GLU A 184 6.59 -2.34 8.17
N ARG A 185 7.46 -2.18 9.19
CA ARG A 185 8.17 -3.31 9.82
C ARG A 185 7.22 -4.31 10.47
N ILE A 186 6.12 -3.84 11.05
CA ILE A 186 5.08 -4.71 11.62
C ILE A 186 4.00 -5.13 10.60
N LYS A 187 4.22 -4.87 9.31
CA LYS A 187 3.35 -5.28 8.20
C LYS A 187 1.92 -4.75 8.28
N VAL A 188 1.72 -3.55 8.81
CA VAL A 188 0.38 -2.94 8.87
C VAL A 188 0.10 -1.99 7.71
N ILE A 189 1.15 -1.43 7.12
CA ILE A 189 1.12 -0.71 5.85
C ILE A 189 2.06 -1.39 4.86
N TYR A 190 1.77 -1.26 3.58
CA TYR A 190 2.57 -1.87 2.53
C TYR A 190 3.93 -1.19 2.35
N ARG A 191 3.96 0.14 2.50
CA ARG A 191 5.13 0.94 2.17
C ARG A 191 5.35 2.09 3.13
N SER A 192 6.60 2.28 3.57
CA SER A 192 6.97 3.47 4.33
C SER A 192 6.99 4.74 3.46
N GLY A 193 7.00 5.90 4.12
CA GLY A 193 7.08 7.22 3.49
C GLY A 193 7.56 8.28 4.48
N GLY A 194 7.47 9.53 4.07
CA GLY A 194 7.88 10.70 4.85
C GLY A 194 9.38 11.01 4.81
N GLU A 195 10.11 10.37 3.89
CA GLU A 195 11.53 10.64 3.63
C GLU A 195 11.73 11.96 2.89
N HIS A 196 10.81 12.29 1.97
CA HIS A 196 10.86 13.51 1.18
C HIS A 196 10.03 14.63 1.81
N THR A 197 10.35 15.87 1.41
CA THR A 197 9.69 17.06 1.97
C THR A 197 8.45 17.53 1.21
N TRP A 198 8.03 16.79 0.17
CA TRP A 198 6.97 17.20 -0.76
C TRP A 198 5.61 17.34 -0.10
N MET A 199 5.27 16.43 0.83
CA MET A 199 4.00 16.52 1.56
C MET A 199 3.90 17.78 2.44
N GLN A 200 5.02 18.35 2.87
CA GLN A 200 5.04 19.61 3.64
C GLN A 200 5.06 20.86 2.74
N LYS A 201 5.05 20.71 1.41
CA LYS A 201 4.91 21.81 0.44
C LYS A 201 3.43 22.15 0.21
N SER A 202 3.14 22.89 -0.85
CA SER A 202 1.75 23.13 -1.25
C SER A 202 1.08 21.84 -1.71
N LYS A 203 -0.25 21.81 -1.62
CA LYS A 203 -1.07 20.70 -2.11
C LYS A 203 -0.80 20.40 -3.61
N ALA A 204 -0.62 21.45 -4.40
CA ALA A 204 -0.33 21.34 -5.84
C ALA A 204 1.05 20.67 -6.09
N GLU A 205 2.09 21.10 -5.37
CA GLU A 205 3.43 20.49 -5.48
C GLU A 205 3.42 19.02 -5.02
N TYR A 206 2.67 18.69 -3.97
CA TYR A 206 2.58 17.32 -3.51
C TYR A 206 1.85 16.42 -4.52
N ARG A 207 0.78 16.92 -5.16
CA ARG A 207 0.10 16.18 -6.23
C ARG A 207 0.98 15.94 -7.44
N GLN A 208 1.84 16.89 -7.81
CA GLN A 208 2.84 16.70 -8.86
C GLN A 208 3.84 15.60 -8.48
N TYR A 209 4.27 15.55 -7.22
CA TYR A 209 5.14 14.48 -6.72
C TYR A 209 4.45 13.11 -6.77
N LEU A 210 3.19 13.04 -6.34
CA LEU A 210 2.39 11.80 -6.43
C LEU A 210 2.14 11.38 -7.88
N LEU A 211 1.94 12.32 -8.81
CA LEU A 211 1.84 12.01 -10.24
C LEU A 211 3.16 11.44 -10.78
N ALA A 212 4.31 12.02 -10.41
CA ALA A 212 5.61 11.47 -10.80
C ALA A 212 5.84 10.07 -10.20
N MET A 213 5.39 9.81 -8.98
CA MET A 213 5.42 8.48 -8.35
C MET A 213 4.54 7.47 -9.11
N PHE A 214 3.34 7.89 -9.49
CA PHE A 214 2.42 7.09 -10.29
C PHE A 214 3.07 6.69 -11.62
N VAL A 215 3.58 7.66 -12.39
CA VAL A 215 4.21 7.39 -13.69
C VAL A 215 5.43 6.48 -13.54
N SER A 216 6.27 6.73 -12.53
CA SER A 216 7.45 5.90 -12.26
C SER A 216 7.07 4.44 -11.98
N THR A 217 5.99 4.24 -11.21
CA THR A 217 5.49 2.90 -10.87
C THR A 217 4.86 2.23 -12.10
N TYR A 218 4.08 2.97 -12.88
CA TYR A 218 3.46 2.46 -14.11
C TYR A 218 4.52 1.98 -15.10
N TYR A 219 5.56 2.77 -15.34
CA TYR A 219 6.67 2.38 -16.22
C TYR A 219 7.43 1.15 -15.74
N LEU A 220 7.60 1.01 -14.42
CA LEU A 220 8.22 -0.17 -13.85
C LEU A 220 7.35 -1.42 -14.07
N LEU A 221 6.03 -1.31 -13.96
CA LEU A 221 5.08 -2.41 -14.20
C LEU A 221 4.91 -2.74 -15.69
N GLU A 222 5.03 -1.75 -16.57
CA GLU A 222 5.14 -1.91 -18.03
C GLU A 222 6.52 -2.43 -18.47
N MET A 223 7.38 -2.82 -17.52
CA MET A 223 8.67 -3.46 -17.76
C MET A 223 9.67 -2.58 -18.53
N ILE A 224 9.54 -1.25 -18.45
CA ILE A 224 10.57 -0.34 -18.94
C ILE A 224 11.86 -0.57 -18.14
N ASN A 225 13.00 -0.51 -18.83
CA ASN A 225 14.30 -0.66 -18.20
C ASN A 225 14.48 0.39 -17.08
N PRO A 226 14.78 -0.02 -15.83
CA PRO A 226 14.92 0.91 -14.71
C PRO A 226 15.86 2.09 -14.95
N GLU A 227 16.92 1.90 -15.74
CA GLU A 227 17.89 2.95 -16.08
C GLU A 227 17.32 4.06 -16.98
N ASP A 228 16.23 3.77 -17.70
CA ASP A 228 15.59 4.70 -18.64
C ASP A 228 14.35 5.37 -18.06
N ILE A 229 13.78 4.83 -16.96
CA ILE A 229 12.56 5.37 -16.33
C ILE A 229 12.71 6.86 -15.97
N LEU A 230 13.86 7.31 -15.45
CA LEU A 230 14.04 8.73 -15.13
C LEU A 230 13.94 9.63 -16.37
N LYS A 231 14.51 9.20 -17.50
CA LYS A 231 14.43 9.96 -18.76
C LYS A 231 13.01 10.00 -19.28
N ALA A 232 12.30 8.87 -19.18
CA ALA A 232 10.90 8.74 -19.57
C ALA A 232 9.99 9.66 -18.73
N VAL A 233 10.18 9.68 -17.40
CA VAL A 233 9.41 10.56 -16.51
C VAL A 233 9.72 12.04 -16.77
N ASP A 234 10.99 12.39 -16.98
CA ASP A 234 11.39 13.76 -17.35
C ASP A 234 10.81 14.21 -18.71
N TYR A 235 10.54 13.26 -19.61
CA TYR A 235 9.91 13.51 -20.91
C TYR A 235 8.42 13.83 -20.77
N VAL A 236 7.65 12.98 -20.05
CA VAL A 236 6.19 13.16 -19.91
C VAL A 236 5.80 14.19 -18.84
N LEU A 237 6.65 14.43 -17.85
CA LEU A 237 6.47 15.45 -16.81
C LEU A 237 7.64 16.45 -16.82
N PRO A 238 7.72 17.34 -17.83
CA PRO A 238 8.84 18.26 -17.96
C PRO A 238 8.82 19.36 -16.89
N GLY A 239 9.99 19.92 -16.59
CA GLY A 239 10.13 21.09 -15.70
C GLY A 239 10.28 20.79 -14.20
N GLN A 240 10.27 19.52 -13.78
CA GLN A 240 10.33 19.14 -12.35
C GLN A 240 11.40 18.08 -12.03
N LYS A 241 12.59 18.18 -12.66
CA LYS A 241 13.67 17.17 -12.62
C LYS A 241 14.04 16.64 -11.22
N LYS A 242 14.12 17.51 -10.21
CA LYS A 242 14.47 17.07 -8.84
C LYS A 242 13.38 16.15 -8.27
N MET A 243 12.12 16.55 -8.45
CA MET A 243 10.95 15.80 -7.99
C MET A 243 10.86 14.46 -8.74
N ASN A 244 11.03 14.47 -10.06
CA ASN A 244 11.06 13.25 -10.87
C ASN A 244 12.16 12.29 -10.40
N LYS A 245 13.38 12.79 -10.14
CA LYS A 245 14.47 11.96 -9.63
C LYS A 245 14.13 11.30 -8.28
N GLU A 246 13.58 12.06 -7.34
CA GLU A 246 13.19 11.54 -6.03
C GLU A 246 12.01 10.57 -6.13
N ALA A 247 11.06 10.84 -7.03
CA ALA A 247 9.92 9.96 -7.29
C ALA A 247 10.34 8.64 -7.96
N VAL A 248 11.24 8.69 -8.94
CA VAL A 248 11.76 7.50 -9.62
C VAL A 248 12.60 6.66 -8.67
N HIS A 249 13.50 7.29 -7.92
CA HIS A 249 14.29 6.57 -6.90
C HIS A 249 13.38 5.80 -5.96
N ARG A 250 12.31 6.44 -5.48
CA ARG A 250 11.32 5.76 -4.65
C ARG A 250 10.60 4.69 -5.47
N GLY A 251 9.95 5.01 -6.59
CA GLY A 251 9.21 4.06 -7.43
C GLY A 251 9.95 2.74 -7.69
N LEU A 252 11.27 2.81 -7.92
CA LEU A 252 12.15 1.67 -8.16
C LEU A 252 12.42 0.75 -6.96
N GLU A 253 12.08 1.13 -5.73
CA GLU A 253 12.20 0.23 -4.57
C GLU A 253 11.06 -0.80 -4.50
N LEU A 254 10.08 -0.74 -5.42
CA LEU A 254 9.06 -1.78 -5.53
C LEU A 254 9.75 -3.13 -5.79
N SER A 255 9.28 -4.18 -5.14
CA SER A 255 9.93 -5.50 -5.17
C SER A 255 10.11 -6.00 -6.60
N GLU A 256 11.35 -6.35 -6.98
CA GLU A 256 11.64 -6.94 -8.29
C GLU A 256 10.87 -8.27 -8.48
N LEU A 257 10.71 -9.04 -7.40
CA LEU A 257 9.89 -10.26 -7.43
C LEU A 257 8.44 -9.92 -7.78
N PHE A 258 7.89 -8.84 -7.23
CA PHE A 258 6.53 -8.42 -7.56
C PHE A 258 6.43 -7.97 -9.03
N THR A 259 7.30 -7.05 -9.45
CA THR A 259 7.20 -6.39 -10.77
C THR A 259 7.49 -7.35 -11.92
N ARG A 260 8.47 -8.24 -11.77
CA ARG A 260 8.91 -9.13 -12.85
C ARG A 260 8.27 -10.51 -12.83
N VAL A 261 7.72 -10.93 -11.69
CA VAL A 261 7.24 -12.31 -11.50
C VAL A 261 5.80 -12.33 -11.03
N THR A 262 5.51 -11.82 -9.83
CA THR A 262 4.17 -11.98 -9.23
C THR A 262 3.07 -11.30 -10.04
N ASN A 263 3.25 -10.04 -10.43
CA ASN A 263 2.24 -9.29 -11.18
C ASN A 263 2.04 -9.86 -12.60
N PRO A 264 3.09 -10.06 -13.42
CA PRO A 264 2.92 -10.68 -14.75
C PRO A 264 2.29 -12.07 -14.70
N LEU A 265 2.75 -12.95 -13.80
CA LEU A 265 2.18 -14.30 -13.68
C LEU A 265 0.72 -14.29 -13.23
N TRP A 266 0.34 -13.35 -12.37
CA TRP A 266 -1.05 -13.19 -11.95
C TRP A 266 -1.92 -12.73 -13.13
N GLN A 267 -1.46 -11.73 -13.90
CA GLN A 267 -2.17 -11.23 -15.07
C GLN A 267 -2.32 -12.33 -16.13
N ASP A 268 -1.24 -13.04 -16.47
CA ASP A 268 -1.28 -14.15 -17.43
C ASP A 268 -2.30 -15.21 -17.04
N ARG A 269 -2.43 -15.50 -15.75
CA ARG A 269 -3.36 -16.51 -15.23
C ARG A 269 -4.81 -16.02 -15.15
N TYR A 270 -5.02 -14.75 -14.82
CA TYR A 270 -6.34 -14.27 -14.37
C TYR A 270 -6.93 -13.13 -15.20
N TRP A 271 -6.28 -12.66 -16.27
CA TRP A 271 -6.77 -11.53 -17.06
C TRP A 271 -8.22 -11.69 -17.56
N GLN A 272 -8.61 -12.89 -18.01
CA GLN A 272 -10.00 -13.15 -18.47
C GLN A 272 -11.01 -13.02 -17.32
N THR A 273 -10.61 -13.51 -16.14
CA THR A 273 -11.45 -13.40 -14.94
C THR A 273 -11.54 -11.93 -14.51
N ALA A 274 -10.44 -11.20 -14.55
CA ALA A 274 -10.41 -9.77 -14.27
C ALA A 274 -11.32 -8.99 -15.23
N ALA A 275 -11.18 -9.18 -16.54
CA ALA A 275 -12.01 -8.56 -17.56
C ALA A 275 -13.51 -8.83 -17.33
N ALA A 276 -13.89 -10.09 -17.12
CA ALA A 276 -15.29 -10.45 -16.86
C ALA A 276 -15.84 -9.84 -15.55
N LYS A 277 -15.03 -9.74 -14.50
CA LYS A 277 -15.42 -9.15 -13.22
C LYS A 277 -15.55 -7.63 -13.31
N LEU A 278 -14.62 -6.97 -13.98
CA LEU A 278 -14.65 -5.52 -14.21
C LEU A 278 -15.82 -5.14 -15.11
N ALA A 279 -16.02 -5.82 -16.24
CA ALA A 279 -17.18 -5.60 -17.11
C ALA A 279 -18.52 -5.73 -16.35
N LYS A 280 -18.62 -6.70 -15.43
CA LYS A 280 -19.80 -6.81 -14.55
C LYS A 280 -19.91 -5.65 -13.56
N MET A 281 -18.79 -5.20 -13.00
CA MET A 281 -18.75 -4.08 -12.05
C MET A 281 -19.16 -2.75 -12.73
N HIS A 282 -18.83 -2.59 -14.01
CA HIS A 282 -19.03 -1.38 -14.79
C HIS A 282 -20.25 -1.42 -15.72
N VAL A 283 -21.14 -2.40 -15.55
CA VAL A 283 -22.27 -2.65 -16.48
C VAL A 283 -23.19 -1.44 -16.67
N ASP A 284 -23.31 -0.58 -15.65
CA ASP A 284 -24.15 0.63 -15.65
C ASP A 284 -23.33 1.91 -15.89
N SER A 285 -22.05 1.82 -16.26
CA SER A 285 -21.20 2.97 -16.53
C SER A 285 -21.57 3.63 -17.86
N GLU A 286 -21.67 4.96 -17.86
CA GLU A 286 -21.83 5.78 -19.07
C GLU A 286 -20.48 6.24 -19.66
N GLU A 287 -19.37 6.02 -18.95
CA GLU A 287 -18.02 6.31 -19.45
C GLU A 287 -17.58 5.29 -20.51
N GLU A 288 -16.75 5.71 -21.46
CA GLU A 288 -16.10 4.82 -22.43
C GLU A 288 -14.99 3.98 -21.78
N ASP A 289 -14.68 2.84 -22.40
CA ASP A 289 -13.56 1.99 -21.98
C ASP A 289 -12.24 2.77 -21.94
N LEU A 290 -11.48 2.62 -20.86
CA LEU A 290 -10.17 3.25 -20.70
C LEU A 290 -9.10 2.45 -21.47
N TYR A 291 -8.88 2.82 -22.72
CA TYR A 291 -7.73 2.36 -23.50
C TYR A 291 -6.49 3.20 -23.16
N LEU A 292 -5.45 2.54 -22.65
CA LEU A 292 -4.16 3.17 -22.39
C LEU A 292 -3.25 2.99 -23.60
N PRO A 293 -2.35 3.95 -23.86
CA PRO A 293 -1.46 3.90 -25.02
C PRO A 293 -0.55 2.67 -24.99
N GLU A 294 -0.22 2.16 -26.19
CA GLU A 294 0.69 1.02 -26.31
C GLU A 294 2.12 1.36 -25.91
N ASP A 295 2.58 2.57 -26.27
CA ASP A 295 3.81 3.14 -25.77
C ASP A 295 3.50 3.91 -24.48
N PRO A 296 4.02 3.51 -23.31
CA PRO A 296 3.80 4.23 -22.06
C PRO A 296 4.26 5.69 -22.11
N LEU A 297 5.18 6.06 -23.01
CA LEU A 297 5.62 7.44 -23.20
C LEU A 297 4.55 8.35 -23.81
N ASP A 298 3.51 7.77 -24.41
CA ASP A 298 2.39 8.50 -24.99
C ASP A 298 1.30 8.83 -23.95
N LEU A 299 1.51 8.52 -22.66
CA LEU A 299 0.63 8.99 -21.59
C LEU A 299 0.55 10.52 -21.60
N GLN A 300 -0.67 11.03 -21.68
CA GLN A 300 -0.98 12.45 -21.81
C GLN A 300 -1.95 12.92 -20.72
N ASP A 301 -2.35 14.19 -20.83
CA ASP A 301 -3.26 14.84 -19.89
C ASP A 301 -4.61 14.10 -19.74
N SER A 302 -5.06 13.38 -20.78
CA SER A 302 -6.28 12.56 -20.73
C SER A 302 -6.18 11.41 -19.73
N GLU A 303 -5.04 10.73 -19.63
CA GLU A 303 -4.87 9.65 -18.66
C GLU A 303 -4.58 10.21 -17.27
N PHE A 304 -3.81 11.30 -17.20
CA PHE A 304 -3.52 12.00 -15.94
C PHE A 304 -4.77 12.61 -15.29
N PHE A 305 -5.80 12.92 -16.07
CA PHE A 305 -7.11 13.30 -15.55
C PHE A 305 -7.66 12.27 -14.57
N PHE A 306 -7.59 10.97 -14.89
CA PHE A 306 -8.08 9.91 -14.01
C PHE A 306 -7.24 9.77 -12.74
N VAL A 307 -5.92 9.98 -12.83
CA VAL A 307 -5.02 10.03 -11.67
C VAL A 307 -5.41 11.17 -10.73
N HIS A 308 -5.62 12.36 -11.28
CA HIS A 308 -6.04 13.53 -10.52
C HIS A 308 -7.44 13.38 -9.92
N ARG A 309 -8.37 12.74 -10.65
CA ARG A 309 -9.70 12.38 -10.13
C ARG A 309 -9.59 11.52 -8.89
N VAL A 310 -8.74 10.48 -8.90
CA VAL A 310 -8.51 9.64 -7.71
C VAL A 310 -7.92 10.46 -6.57
N PHE A 311 -6.94 11.33 -6.83
CA PHE A 311 -6.40 12.19 -5.77
C PHE A 311 -7.47 13.10 -5.15
N ASP A 312 -8.41 13.62 -5.94
CA ASP A 312 -9.52 14.43 -5.44
C ASP A 312 -10.44 13.65 -4.49
N TYR A 313 -10.79 12.40 -4.85
CA TYR A 313 -11.58 11.52 -3.97
C TYR A 313 -10.91 11.27 -2.62
N TYR A 314 -9.58 11.23 -2.59
CA TYR A 314 -8.80 11.02 -1.37
C TYR A 314 -8.44 12.33 -0.64
N GLY A 315 -8.81 13.49 -1.21
CA GLY A 315 -8.51 14.81 -0.67
C GLY A 315 -7.03 15.21 -0.78
N LEU A 316 -6.27 14.51 -1.62
CA LEU A 316 -4.85 14.71 -1.88
C LEU A 316 -4.58 15.90 -2.78
#